data_AF-A0A4R9P5J3-F1
#
_entry.id   AF-A0A4R9P5J3-F1
#
_cell.length_a   1.000
_cell.length_b   1.000
_cell.length_c   1.000
_cell.angle_alpha   90.00
_cell.angle_beta   90.00
_cell.angle_gamma   90.00
#
_symmetry.space_group_name_H-M   'P 1'
#
loop_
_entity.id
_entity.type
_entity.pdbx_description
1 polymer ?
#
loop_
_entity_poly.entity_id
_entity_poly.type
_entity_poly.pdbx_seq_one_letter_code
_entity_poly.pdbx_strand_id
1 'polypeptide(L)' 'VARYLKAVGDPREVVADPEALYFGARLNDTSLVSDDNPRLGHITFEQWFAASARKSPPANAAA' A
#
# COMPACT_ATOMS: atom_id res chain seq x y z
N VAL A 1 -0.86 1.07 3.19
CA VAL A 1 0.56 1.48 3.06
C VAL A 1 1.39 1.25 4.32
N ALA A 2 0.93 1.63 5.52
CA ALA A 2 1.69 1.44 6.79
C ALA A 2 2.22 0.00 6.99
N ARG A 3 1.34 -0.99 6.74
CA ARG A 3 1.69 -2.42 6.77
C ARG A 3 2.87 -2.78 5.87
N TYR A 4 2.95 -2.20 4.67
CA TYR A 4 4.03 -2.44 3.73
C TYR A 4 5.33 -1.80 4.20
N LEU A 5 5.29 -0.52 4.62
CA LEU A 5 6.47 0.19 5.15
C LEU A 5 7.11 -0.57 6.31
N LYS A 6 6.30 -1.04 7.25
CA LYS A 6 6.75 -1.90 8.35
C LYS A 6 7.40 -3.19 7.85
N ALA A 7 6.81 -3.84 6.85
CA ALA A 7 7.31 -5.11 6.33
C ALA A 7 8.66 -4.99 5.61
N VAL A 8 8.98 -3.82 5.03
CA VAL A 8 10.27 -3.55 4.38
C VAL A 8 11.28 -2.83 5.28
N GLY A 9 10.93 -2.56 6.55
CA GLY A 9 11.81 -1.85 7.49
C GLY A 9 11.96 -0.36 7.21
N ASP A 10 11.00 0.25 6.50
CA ASP A 10 11.00 1.69 6.25
C ASP A 10 10.54 2.44 7.52
N PRO A 11 11.32 3.42 8.01
CA PRO A 11 11.04 4.10 9.27
C PRO A 11 9.97 5.19 9.18
N ARG A 12 9.47 5.52 7.99
CA ARG A 12 8.47 6.58 7.82
C ARG A 12 7.14 6.21 8.46
N GLU A 13 6.55 7.18 9.15
CA GLU A 13 5.23 7.05 9.78
C GLU A 13 4.10 7.45 8.82
N VAL A 14 2.99 6.72 8.87
CA VAL A 14 1.78 7.05 8.10
C VAL A 14 0.86 7.86 8.99
N VAL A 15 0.67 9.13 8.62
CA VAL A 15 -0.23 10.06 9.31
C VAL A 15 -1.52 10.21 8.49
N ALA A 16 -2.66 9.99 9.14
CA ALA A 16 -3.96 10.22 8.53
C ALA A 16 -4.36 11.69 8.68
N ASP A 17 -4.76 12.31 7.57
CA ASP A 17 -5.26 13.69 7.54
C ASP A 17 -6.57 13.72 6.74
N PRO A 18 -7.74 13.92 7.40
CA PRO A 18 -9.03 13.99 6.72
C PRO A 18 -9.16 15.17 5.75
N GLU A 19 -8.35 16.21 5.90
CA GLU A 19 -8.39 17.40 5.06
C GLU A 19 -7.38 17.34 3.90
N ALA A 20 -6.55 16.29 3.85
CA ALA A 20 -5.62 16.08 2.74
C ALA A 20 -6.38 15.85 1.44
N LEU A 21 -6.01 16.60 0.39
CA LEU A 21 -6.64 16.52 -0.91
C LEU A 21 -6.13 15.32 -1.70
N TYR A 22 -7.07 14.52 -2.24
CA TYR A 22 -6.80 13.48 -3.21
C TYR A 22 -7.00 14.04 -4.62
N PHE A 23 -5.91 14.25 -5.35
CA PHE A 23 -5.92 14.89 -6.68
C PHE A 23 -6.72 16.21 -6.73
N GLY A 24 -6.59 17.03 -5.68
CA GLY A 24 -7.27 18.32 -5.57
C GLY A 24 -8.70 18.25 -5.01
N ALA A 25 -9.23 17.06 -4.75
CA ALA A 25 -10.55 16.87 -4.15
C ALA A 25 -10.45 16.45 -2.67
N ARG A 26 -11.29 17.02 -1.82
CA ARG A 26 -11.48 16.51 -0.45
C ARG A 26 -12.34 15.26 -0.49
N LEU A 27 -11.90 14.21 0.16
CA LEU A 27 -12.62 12.94 0.22
C LEU A 27 -13.38 12.80 1.53
N ASN A 28 -14.33 11.87 1.54
CA ASN A 28 -14.92 11.33 2.76
C ASN A 28 -14.57 9.84 2.89
N ASP A 29 -14.96 9.25 4.02
CA ASP A 29 -14.62 7.88 4.40
C ASP A 29 -15.12 6.81 3.41
N THR A 30 -16.06 7.15 2.53
CA THR A 30 -16.64 6.22 1.55
C THR A 30 -16.12 6.43 0.12
N SER A 31 -15.24 7.41 -0.11
CA SER A 31 -14.87 7.83 -1.47
C SER A 31 -13.96 6.85 -2.24
N LEU A 32 -13.06 6.13 -1.54
CA LEU A 32 -12.07 5.23 -2.14
C LEU A 32 -12.15 3.79 -1.62
N VAL A 33 -13.23 3.46 -0.91
CA VAL A 33 -13.49 2.11 -0.42
C VAL A 33 -14.50 1.43 -1.34
N SER A 34 -14.45 0.10 -1.39
CA SER A 34 -15.53 -0.66 -2.01
C SER A 34 -16.81 -0.55 -1.18
N ASP A 35 -17.94 -0.90 -1.80
CA ASP A 35 -19.20 -1.10 -1.09
C ASP A 35 -19.15 -2.32 -0.15
N ASP A 36 -20.29 -2.63 0.48
CA ASP A 36 -20.42 -3.72 1.45
C ASP A 36 -20.19 -5.13 0.86
N ASN A 37 -20.06 -5.27 -0.46
CA ASN A 37 -19.84 -6.55 -1.13
C ASN A 37 -18.63 -6.49 -2.09
N PRO A 38 -17.40 -6.31 -1.55
CA PRO A 38 -16.21 -6.20 -2.36
C PRO A 38 -15.90 -7.50 -3.10
N ARG A 39 -15.40 -7.39 -4.33
CA ARG A 39 -14.85 -8.53 -5.07
C ARG A 39 -13.47 -8.88 -4.53
N LEU A 40 -13.39 -9.92 -3.71
CA LEU A 40 -12.12 -10.37 -3.12
C LEU A 40 -11.36 -11.33 -4.04
N GLY A 41 -10.05 -11.12 -4.16
CA GLY A 41 -9.12 -12.05 -4.79
C GLY A 41 -8.60 -13.11 -3.81
N HIS A 42 -7.97 -14.17 -4.32
CA HIS A 42 -7.46 -15.29 -3.50
C HIS A 42 -6.08 -15.03 -2.90
N ILE A 43 -5.34 -14.06 -3.43
CA ILE A 43 -3.95 -13.79 -3.03
C ILE A 43 -3.99 -12.82 -1.84
N THR A 44 -3.47 -13.26 -0.69
CA THR A 44 -3.32 -12.39 0.47
C THR A 44 -2.14 -11.44 0.32
N PHE A 45 -2.09 -10.40 1.15
CA PHE A 45 -0.95 -9.50 1.19
C PHE A 45 0.36 -10.25 1.47
N GLU A 46 0.38 -11.19 2.41
CA GLU A 46 1.56 -11.96 2.80
C GLU A 46 2.08 -12.83 1.65
N GLN A 47 1.17 -13.51 0.96
CA GLN A 47 1.50 -14.35 -0.19
C GLN A 47 2.10 -13.51 -1.32
N TRP A 48 1.47 -12.39 -1.65
CA TRP A 48 2.01 -11.44 -2.63
C TRP A 48 3.35 -10.85 -2.20
N PHE A 49 3.49 -10.44 -0.94
CA PHE A 49 4.70 -9.80 -0.42
C PHE A 49 5.91 -10.76 -0.47
N ALA A 50 5.72 -12.00 -0.02
CA ALA A 50 6.74 -13.05 -0.11
C ALA A 50 7.15 -13.39 -1.55
N ALA A 51 6.20 -13.32 -2.50
CA ALA A 51 6.49 -13.50 -3.92
C ALA A 51 7.19 -12.29 -4.55
N SER A 52 6.88 -11.06 -4.11
CA SER A 52 7.36 -9.81 -4.70
C SER A 52 8.82 -9.50 -4.36
N ALA A 53 9.30 -9.89 -3.18
CA ALA A 53 10.71 -9.76 -2.79
C ALA A 53 11.67 -10.50 -3.76
N ARG A 54 11.19 -11.58 -4.39
CA ARG A 54 11.95 -12.35 -5.39
C ARG A 54 12.09 -11.65 -6.74
N LYS A 55 11.33 -10.56 -6.98
CA LYS A 55 11.27 -9.85 -8.26
C LYS A 55 12.09 -8.55 -8.30
N SER A 56 12.75 -8.18 -7.20
CA SER A 56 13.63 -7.01 -7.19
C SER A 56 15.02 -7.42 -7.66
N PRO A 57 15.61 -6.79 -8.72
CA PRO A 57 17.03 -6.95 -8.98
C PRO A 57 17.83 -6.45 -7.78
N PRO A 58 19.02 -7.00 -7.50
CA PRO A 58 19.82 -6.53 -6.37
C PRO A 58 20.07 -5.04 -6.50
N ALA A 59 19.84 -4.30 -5.41
CA ALA A 59 20.15 -2.89 -5.26
C ALA A 59 21.68 -2.68 -5.17
N ASN A 60 22.41 -3.15 -6.18
CA ASN A 60 23.75 -2.69 -6.55
C ASN A 60 24.11 -3.27 -7.94
N ALA A 61 23.43 -2.80 -8.97
CA ALA A 61 23.80 -3.06 -10.36
C ALA A 61 23.56 -1.77 -11.18
N ALA A 62 24.27 -0.72 -10.79
CA ALA A 62 24.53 0.45 -11.62
C ALA A 62 25.96 0.88 -11.28
N ALA A 63 26.91 0.30 -12.04
CA ALA A 63 28.26 0.79 -12.16
C ALA A 63 28.29 1.95 -13.18
#